data_AF-A0A1I9YEE4-F1
#
_entry.id   AF-A0A1I9YEE4-F1
#
_cell.length_a   1.000
_cell.length_b   1.000
_cell.length_c   1.000
_cell.angle_alpha   90.00
_cell.angle_beta   90.00
_cell.angle_gamma   90.00
#
_symmetry.space_group_name_H-M   'P 1'
#
loop_
_entity.id
_entity.type
_entity.pdbx_description
1 polymer ?
#
loop_
_entity_poly.entity_id
_entity_poly.type
_entity_poly.pdbx_seq_one_letter_code
_entity_poly.pdbx_strand_id
1 'polypeptide(L)'
;MLRNDPRRVTAQVDGAHICAEYSELTGQLCLRQDGTLVREWFPPHSWMAIASVAGARHWGTRPTDDELLALLHNEMALLRAS
;
A
#
# COMPACT_ATOMS: atom_id res chain seq x y z
N MET A 1 21.63 8.12 11.44
CA MET A 1 21.00 7.40 10.32
C MET A 1 19.58 7.91 10.22
N LEU A 2 19.16 8.47 9.09
CA LEU A 2 17.77 8.90 8.90
C LEU A 2 16.87 7.70 9.19
N ARG A 3 15.95 7.82 10.15
CA ARG A 3 14.83 6.88 10.22
C ARG A 3 14.02 7.11 8.96
N ASN A 4 14.20 6.26 7.96
CA ASN A 4 13.29 6.20 6.84
C ASN A 4 12.17 5.26 7.24
N ASP A 5 11.34 5.74 8.18
CA ASP A 5 10.17 4.99 8.59
C ASP A 5 9.26 4.87 7.36
N PRO A 6 8.84 3.64 6.99
CA PRO A 6 7.97 3.46 5.85
C PRO A 6 6.68 4.27 6.05
N ARG A 7 6.22 4.91 4.98
CA ARG A 7 4.92 5.59 4.98
C ARG A 7 3.86 4.55 5.27
N ARG A 8 3.09 4.76 6.34
CA ARG A 8 2.08 3.82 6.79
C ARG A 8 0.72 4.50 6.88
N VAL A 9 -0.28 3.87 6.27
CA VAL A 9 -1.69 4.24 6.43
C VAL A 9 -2.47 3.07 6.97
N THR A 10 -3.52 3.36 7.75
CA THR A 10 -4.40 2.37 8.35
C THR A 10 -5.85 2.70 8.04
N ALA A 11 -6.67 1.67 7.85
CA ALA A 11 -8.11 1.79 7.70
C ALA A 11 -8.81 0.65 8.44
N GLN A 12 -10.10 0.83 8.74
CA GLN A 12 -10.97 -0.24 9.22
C GLN A 12 -11.92 -0.64 8.10
N VAL A 13 -11.97 -1.94 7.79
CA VAL A 13 -12.90 -2.47 6.79
C VAL A 13 -13.52 -3.74 7.33
N ASP A 14 -14.86 -3.75 7.47
CA ASP A 14 -15.66 -4.81 8.10
C ASP A 14 -15.14 -5.27 9.46
N GLY A 15 -14.69 -4.33 10.28
CA GLY A 15 -14.18 -4.59 11.63
C GLY A 15 -12.73 -5.10 11.68
N ALA A 16 -12.09 -5.39 10.55
CA ALA A 16 -10.67 -5.72 10.49
C ALA A 16 -9.81 -4.46 10.36
N HIS A 17 -8.65 -4.45 11.02
CA HIS A 17 -7.65 -3.38 10.87
C HIS A 17 -6.74 -3.71 9.70
N ILE A 18 -6.75 -2.89 8.67
CA ILE A 18 -5.89 -3.07 7.51
C ILE A 18 -4.85 -1.96 7.46
N CYS A 19 -3.66 -2.27 6.97
CA CYS A 19 -2.60 -1.28 6.78
C CYS A 19 -1.86 -1.47 5.46
N ALA A 20 -1.40 -0.36 4.90
CA ALA A 20 -0.42 -0.33 3.83
C ALA A 20 0.86 0.34 4.34
N GLU A 21 2.00 -0.27 4.04
CA GLU A 21 3.33 0.21 4.41
C GLU A 21 4.19 0.33 3.16
N TYR A 22 4.66 1.53 2.84
CA TYR A 22 5.50 1.79 1.68
C TYR A 22 6.87 2.37 2.08
N SER A 23 7.94 1.72 1.63
CA SER A 23 9.30 2.22 1.80
C SER A 23 9.72 3.02 0.57
N GLU A 24 9.88 4.34 0.71
CA GLU A 24 10.44 5.17 -0.37
C GLU A 24 11.91 4.82 -0.70
N LEU A 25 12.63 4.17 0.23
CA LEU A 25 14.01 3.73 0.01
C LEU A 25 14.11 2.53 -0.91
N THR A 26 13.28 1.51 -0.67
CA THR A 26 13.36 0.21 -1.35
C THR A 26 12.26 0.02 -2.39
N GLY A 27 11.23 0.87 -2.37
CA GLY A 27 10.02 0.72 -3.15
C GLY A 27 9.14 -0.45 -2.70
N GLN A 28 9.42 -1.08 -1.57
CA GLN A 28 8.64 -2.20 -1.04
C GLN A 28 7.27 -1.70 -0.55
N LEU A 29 6.21 -2.45 -0.89
CA LEU A 29 4.85 -2.21 -0.45
C LEU A 29 4.32 -3.46 0.27
N CYS A 30 3.92 -3.32 1.53
CA CYS A 30 3.33 -4.39 2.32
C CYS A 30 1.88 -4.03 2.69
N LEU A 31 0.96 -4.97 2.51
CA LEU A 31 -0.40 -4.88 3.01
C LEU A 31 -0.59 -5.89 4.13
N ARG A 32 -1.19 -5.45 5.24
CA ARG A 32 -1.51 -6.31 6.38
C ARG A 32 -2.96 -6.20 6.78
N GLN A 33 -3.50 -7.30 7.29
CA GLN A 33 -4.79 -7.37 7.97
C GLN A 33 -4.57 -7.92 9.38
N ASP A 34 -5.00 -7.17 10.39
CA ASP A 34 -4.83 -7.47 11.82
C ASP A 34 -3.37 -7.85 12.16
N GLY A 35 -2.43 -7.14 11.54
CA GLY A 35 -0.98 -7.37 11.67
C GLY A 35 -0.39 -8.49 10.78
N THR A 36 -1.24 -9.35 10.22
CA THR A 36 -0.83 -10.45 9.33
C THR A 36 -0.54 -9.94 7.92
N LEU A 37 0.61 -10.28 7.35
CA LEU A 37 0.96 -9.91 5.97
C LEU A 37 0.04 -10.64 4.99
N VAL A 38 -0.75 -9.88 4.23
CA VAL A 38 -1.66 -10.44 3.22
C VAL A 38 -1.11 -10.27 1.81
N ARG A 39 -0.30 -9.23 1.58
CA ARG A 39 0.33 -9.00 0.29
C ARG A 39 1.64 -8.24 0.43
N GLU A 40 2.58 -8.56 -0.42
CA GLU A 40 3.88 -7.90 -0.48
C GLU A 40 4.30 -7.75 -1.94
N TRP A 41 4.78 -6.57 -2.28
CA TRP A 41 5.35 -6.29 -3.59
C TRP A 41 6.64 -5.52 -3.50
N PHE A 42 7.52 -5.83 -4.43
CA PHE A 42 8.74 -5.09 -4.71
C PHE A 42 8.60 -4.39 -6.08
N PRO A 43 9.45 -3.40 -6.37
CA PRO A 43 9.50 -2.80 -7.69
C PRO A 43 9.73 -3.83 -8.81
N PRO A 44 9.13 -3.64 -10.00
CA PRO A 44 8.25 -2.52 -10.36
C PRO A 44 6.77 -2.73 -9.94
N HIS A 45 6.40 -3.91 -9.42
CA HIS A 45 5.00 -4.25 -9.14
C HIS A 45 4.37 -3.33 -8.09
N SER A 46 5.10 -2.96 -7.05
CA SER A 46 4.63 -2.00 -6.04
C SER A 46 4.30 -0.63 -6.66
N TRP A 47 5.19 -0.12 -7.52
CA TRP A 47 5.00 1.14 -8.24
C TRP A 47 3.82 1.08 -9.20
N MET A 48 3.68 -0.03 -9.94
CA MET A 48 2.55 -0.24 -10.84
C MET A 48 1.22 -0.28 -10.09
N ALA A 49 1.17 -0.97 -8.94
CA ALA A 49 -0.02 -1.02 -8.10
C ALA A 49 -0.41 0.38 -7.62
N ILE A 50 0.54 1.16 -7.11
CA ILE A 50 0.29 2.55 -6.66
C ILE A 50 -0.13 3.44 -7.83
N ALA A 51 0.57 3.36 -8.96
CA ALA A 51 0.29 4.17 -10.15
C ALA A 51 -1.14 3.93 -10.68
N SER A 52 -1.67 2.71 -10.52
CA SER A 52 -3.01 2.35 -10.96
C SER A 52 -4.12 3.14 -10.24
N VAL A 53 -3.91 3.50 -8.97
CA VAL A 53 -4.87 4.30 -8.18
C VAL A 53 -4.53 5.79 -8.16
N ALA A 54 -3.26 6.13 -8.39
CA ALA A 54 -2.76 7.50 -8.40
C ALA A 54 -2.93 8.23 -9.75
N GLY A 55 -3.63 7.63 -10.72
CA GLY A 55 -3.75 8.20 -12.08
C GLY A 55 -2.38 8.38 -12.77
N ALA A 56 -1.47 7.43 -12.57
CA ALA A 56 -0.08 7.43 -13.05
C ALA A 56 0.82 8.58 -12.50
N ARG A 57 0.38 9.32 -11.48
CA ARG A 57 1.22 10.34 -10.83
C ARG A 57 2.48 9.73 -10.24
N HIS A 58 3.62 10.40 -10.49
CA HIS A 58 4.94 10.01 -10.01
C HIS A 58 5.34 8.55 -10.31
N TRP A 59 4.65 7.88 -11.25
CA TRP A 59 4.81 6.46 -11.53
C TRP A 59 4.77 5.58 -10.28
N GLY A 60 4.00 5.98 -9.25
CA GLY A 60 3.86 5.26 -7.99
C GLY A 60 5.11 5.21 -7.10
N THR A 61 6.18 5.95 -7.43
CA THR A 61 7.43 5.95 -6.66
C THR A 61 7.37 6.81 -5.39
N ARG A 62 6.45 7.78 -5.34
CA ARG A 62 6.25 8.74 -4.24
C ARG A 62 4.76 8.93 -3.94
N PRO A 63 4.09 7.90 -3.40
CA PRO A 63 2.68 7.99 -3.06
C PRO A 63 2.42 8.96 -1.91
N THR A 64 1.28 9.63 -2.00
CA THR A 64 0.62 10.31 -0.87
C THR A 64 -0.13 9.30 0.01
N ASP A 65 -0.52 9.73 1.20
CA ASP A 65 -1.33 8.87 2.10
C ASP A 65 -2.69 8.53 1.48
N ASP A 66 -3.33 9.46 0.77
CA ASP A 66 -4.60 9.24 0.08
C ASP A 66 -4.47 8.19 -1.03
N GLU A 67 -3.37 8.20 -1.78
CA GLU A 67 -3.10 7.20 -2.81
C GLU A 67 -2.86 5.81 -2.20
N LEU A 68 -2.16 5.73 -1.07
CA LEU A 68 -2.00 4.45 -0.34
C LEU A 68 -3.32 3.95 0.26
N LEU A 69 -4.17 4.85 0.77
CA LEU A 69 -5.50 4.48 1.28
C LEU A 69 -6.41 3.98 0.15
N ALA A 70 -6.40 4.64 -1.01
CA ALA A 70 -7.14 4.19 -2.19
C ALA A 70 -6.65 2.81 -2.67
N LEU A 71 -5.34 2.59 -2.71
CA LEU A 71 -4.76 1.28 -3.01
C LEU A 71 -5.22 0.23 -2.00
N LEU A 72 -5.10 0.53 -0.71
CA LEU A 72 -5.45 -0.39 0.36
C LEU A 72 -6.91 -0.84 0.28
N HIS A 73 -7.84 0.09 0.03
CA HIS A 73 -9.26 -0.26 -0.17
C HIS A 73 -9.50 -1.11 -1.41
N ASN A 74 -8.88 -0.78 -2.55
CA ASN A 74 -9.02 -1.55 -3.78
C ASN A 74 -8.53 -3.00 -3.61
N GLU A 75 -7.38 -3.16 -2.97
CA GLU A 75 -6.76 -4.47 -2.77
C GLU A 75 -7.54 -5.35 -1.80
N MET A 76 -8.11 -4.78 -0.73
CA MET A 76 -8.99 -5.54 0.15
C MET A 76 -10.31 -5.92 -0.52
N ALA A 77 -10.85 -5.08 -1.39
CA ALA A 77 -12.03 -5.43 -2.18
C ALA A 77 -11.73 -6.62 -3.12
N LEU A 78 -10.55 -6.63 -3.76
CA LEU A 78 -10.11 -7.73 -4.63
C LEU A 78 -9.88 -9.04 -3.86
N LEU A 79 -9.24 -9.00 -2.69
CA LEU A 79 -8.98 -10.19 -1.86
C LEU A 79 -10.27 -10.87 -1.37
N ARG A 80 -11.38 -10.13 -1.29
CA ARG A 80 -12.69 -10.67 -0.89
C ARG A 80 -13.47 -11.28 -2.04
N ALA A 81 -13.11 -10.93 -3.28
CA ALA A 81 -13.75 -11.45 -4.48
C ALA A 81 -13.14 -12.78 -4.95
N SER A 82 -12.05 -13.23 -4.34
CA SER A 82 -11.29 -14.45 -4.67
C SER A 82 -11.60 -15.62 -3.76
#